data_AF-A0A7C6S6D9-F1
#
_entry.id   AF-A0A7C6S6D9-F1
#
_cell.length_a   1.000
_cell.length_b   1.000
_cell.length_c   1.000
_cell.angle_alpha   90.00
_cell.angle_beta   90.00
_cell.angle_gamma   90.00
#
_symmetry.space_group_name_H-M   'P 1'
#
loop_
_entity.id
_entity.type
_entity.pdbx_description
1 polymer ?
#
loop_
_entity_poly.entity_id
_entity_poly.type
_entity_poly.pdbx_seq_one_letter_code
_entity_poly.pdbx_strand_id
1 'polypeptide(L)'
;MNSLKNICLLIIIICLLIHSYILSKTSEELKKSHDDILKMNEKLISDKKNLMRLVKDLEKDKLKSPSRNMISRNVPENNSRKTYMDYRKITDTSSEQYKLQQNKDCYTTDTGLRKVNEYYCIAVGTHYSNNIGDKLIIHMENGESFKAIVADIKDDKHTDETNRQHRKDGSVIEFVVDTKKLPELVRKMGDISYMNETFKGEIKAIIKEVK
;
A
#
# COMPACT_ATOMS: atom_id res chain seq x y z
N MET A 1 23.21 -68.24 -61.38
CA MET A 1 23.61 -68.04 -59.96
C MET A 1 24.30 -66.70 -59.69
N ASN A 2 25.14 -66.18 -60.58
CA ASN A 2 25.85 -64.89 -60.35
C ASN A 2 24.95 -63.64 -60.39
N SER A 3 23.90 -63.62 -61.23
CA SER A 3 23.00 -62.47 -61.33
C SER A 3 22.24 -62.16 -60.04
N LEU A 4 21.77 -63.18 -59.31
CA LEU A 4 20.99 -63.01 -58.08
C LEU A 4 21.85 -62.48 -56.93
N LYS A 5 23.10 -62.95 -56.80
CA LYS A 5 24.07 -62.46 -55.80
C LYS A 5 24.42 -60.99 -56.01
N ASN A 6 24.59 -60.56 -57.26
CA ASN A 6 24.89 -59.16 -57.59
C ASN A 6 23.70 -58.23 -57.30
N ILE A 7 22.47 -58.69 -57.56
CA ILE A 7 21.25 -57.94 -57.20
C ILE A 7 21.12 -57.79 -55.68
N CYS A 8 21.34 -58.87 -54.91
CA CYS A 8 21.33 -58.80 -53.45
C CYS A 8 22.41 -57.85 -52.88
N LEU A 9 23.63 -57.89 -53.43
CA LEU A 9 24.71 -56.99 -53.02
C LEU A 9 24.37 -55.51 -53.31
N LEU A 10 23.78 -55.22 -54.47
CA LEU A 10 23.34 -53.88 -54.83
C LEU A 10 22.25 -53.36 -53.88
N ILE A 11 21.28 -54.20 -53.52
CA ILE A 11 20.21 -53.84 -52.55
C ILE A 11 20.82 -53.50 -51.19
N ILE A 12 21.79 -54.29 -50.71
CA ILE A 12 22.47 -54.02 -49.42
C ILE A 12 23.19 -52.67 -49.46
N ILE A 13 23.90 -52.36 -50.53
CA ILE A 13 24.59 -51.07 -50.70
C ILE A 13 23.59 -49.92 -50.69
N ILE A 14 22.47 -50.04 -51.41
CA ILE A 14 21.40 -49.02 -51.41
C ILE A 14 20.83 -48.84 -50.00
N CYS A 15 20.56 -49.92 -49.26
CA CYS A 15 20.06 -49.84 -47.88
C CYS A 15 21.05 -49.15 -46.93
N LEU A 16 22.36 -49.39 -47.09
CA LEU A 16 23.41 -48.73 -46.31
C LEU A 16 23.50 -47.23 -46.63
N LEU A 17 23.38 -46.86 -47.90
CA LEU A 17 23.37 -45.46 -48.33
C LEU A 17 22.13 -44.71 -47.78
N ILE A 18 20.96 -45.35 -47.82
CA ILE A 18 19.72 -44.80 -47.25
C ILE A 18 19.86 -44.63 -45.73
N HIS A 19 20.37 -45.64 -45.01
CA HIS A 19 20.59 -45.54 -43.57
C HIS A 19 21.58 -44.42 -43.21
N SER A 20 22.70 -44.33 -43.94
CA SER A 20 23.69 -43.27 -43.73
C SER A 20 23.09 -41.88 -43.95
N TYR A 21 22.25 -41.72 -44.99
CA TYR A 21 21.54 -40.48 -45.26
C TYR A 21 20.55 -40.12 -44.15
N ILE A 22 19.72 -41.08 -43.71
CA ILE A 22 18.76 -40.86 -42.62
C ILE A 22 19.51 -40.44 -41.35
N LEU A 23 20.56 -41.18 -40.97
CA LEU A 23 21.37 -40.90 -39.78
C LEU A 23 22.00 -39.50 -39.82
N SER A 24 22.53 -39.09 -40.99
CA SER A 24 23.05 -37.74 -41.19
C SER A 24 21.98 -36.69 -40.96
N LYS A 25 20.78 -36.87 -41.53
CA LYS A 25 19.68 -35.91 -41.39
C LYS A 25 19.21 -35.79 -39.94
N THR A 26 19.08 -36.91 -39.23
CA THR A 26 18.69 -36.91 -37.81
C THR A 26 19.75 -36.22 -36.95
N SER A 27 21.04 -36.40 -37.26
CA SER A 27 22.13 -35.74 -36.53
C SER A 27 22.13 -34.21 -36.70
N GLU A 28 21.82 -33.71 -37.90
CA GLU A 28 21.69 -32.28 -38.17
C GLU A 28 20.53 -31.66 -37.40
N GLU A 29 19.37 -32.33 -37.39
CA GLU A 29 18.18 -31.89 -36.66
C GLU A 29 18.42 -31.85 -35.14
N LEU A 30 19.10 -32.88 -34.61
CA LEU A 30 19.46 -32.93 -33.19
C LEU A 30 20.41 -31.79 -32.81
N LYS A 31 21.40 -31.50 -33.66
CA LYS A 31 22.33 -30.38 -33.44
C LYS A 31 21.63 -29.03 -33.44
N LYS A 32 20.71 -28.81 -34.39
CA LYS A 32 19.90 -27.59 -34.44
C LYS A 32 19.04 -27.43 -33.18
N SER A 33 18.37 -28.50 -32.75
CA SER A 33 17.58 -28.48 -31.52
C SER A 33 18.43 -28.18 -30.29
N HIS A 34 19.66 -28.71 -30.22
CA HIS A 34 20.59 -28.42 -29.14
C HIS A 34 20.97 -26.93 -29.11
N ASP A 35 21.33 -26.36 -30.26
CA ASP A 35 21.71 -24.94 -30.36
C ASP A 35 20.55 -24.01 -29.97
N ASP A 36 19.31 -24.35 -30.33
CA ASP A 36 18.13 -23.57 -29.97
C ASP A 36 17.84 -23.61 -28.46
N ILE A 37 18.00 -24.78 -27.83
CA ILE A 37 17.89 -24.93 -26.36
C ILE A 37 18.95 -24.08 -25.65
N LEU A 38 20.18 -24.07 -26.17
CA LEU A 38 21.29 -23.34 -25.57
C LEU A 38 21.03 -21.83 -25.58
N LYS A 39 20.55 -21.29 -26.70
CA LYS A 39 20.11 -19.88 -26.81
C LYS A 39 18.96 -19.54 -25.88
N MET A 40 17.98 -20.43 -25.74
CA MET A 40 16.86 -20.22 -24.80
C MET A 40 17.36 -20.15 -23.36
N ASN A 41 18.31 -21.02 -22.98
CA ASN A 41 18.86 -21.05 -21.63
C ASN A 41 19.66 -19.78 -21.30
N GLU A 42 20.46 -19.28 -22.23
CA GLU A 42 21.18 -18.01 -22.07
C GLU A 42 20.23 -16.82 -21.85
N LYS A 43 19.14 -16.77 -22.62
CA LYS A 43 18.09 -15.76 -22.45
C LYS A 43 17.44 -15.85 -21.07
N LEU A 44 17.08 -17.06 -20.62
CA LEU A 44 16.47 -17.27 -19.32
C LEU A 44 17.38 -16.84 -18.16
N ILE A 45 18.69 -17.10 -18.27
CA ILE A 45 19.68 -16.65 -17.29
C ILE A 45 19.74 -15.12 -17.23
N SER A 46 19.71 -14.45 -18.39
CA SER A 46 19.68 -12.99 -18.48
C SER A 46 18.43 -12.41 -17.82
N ASP A 47 17.25 -12.94 -18.15
CA ASP A 47 15.97 -12.48 -17.60
C ASP A 47 15.91 -12.67 -16.07
N LYS A 48 16.40 -13.81 -15.57
CA LYS A 48 16.53 -14.07 -14.13
C LYS A 48 17.41 -13.04 -13.44
N LYS A 49 18.53 -12.65 -14.06
CA LYS A 49 19.45 -11.64 -13.50
C LYS A 49 18.80 -10.27 -13.42
N ASN A 50 18.04 -9.88 -14.46
CA ASN A 50 17.30 -8.62 -14.48
C ASN A 50 16.21 -8.59 -13.39
N LEU A 51 15.45 -9.68 -13.25
CA LEU A 51 14.44 -9.81 -12.20
C LEU A 51 15.06 -9.70 -10.80
N MET A 52 16.20 -10.37 -10.58
CA MET A 52 16.89 -10.35 -9.29
C MET A 52 17.42 -8.96 -8.93
N ARG A 53 17.77 -8.14 -9.92
CA ARG A 53 18.12 -6.72 -9.72
C ARG A 53 16.89 -5.90 -9.34
N LEU A 54 15.78 -6.08 -10.05
CA LEU A 54 14.53 -5.36 -9.77
C LEU A 54 13.99 -5.68 -8.37
N VAL A 55 14.06 -6.94 -7.94
CA VAL A 55 13.69 -7.36 -6.57
C VAL A 55 14.56 -6.66 -5.53
N LYS A 56 15.89 -6.57 -5.76
CA LYS A 56 16.79 -5.84 -4.85
C LYS A 56 16.46 -4.35 -4.76
N ASP A 57 16.09 -3.73 -5.87
CA ASP A 57 15.69 -2.32 -5.89
C ASP A 57 14.36 -2.11 -5.14
N LEU A 58 13.39 -3.00 -5.32
CA LEU A 58 12.12 -3.00 -4.56
C LEU A 58 12.32 -3.23 -3.06
N GLU A 59 13.22 -4.14 -2.68
CA GLU A 59 13.58 -4.38 -1.27
C GLU A 59 14.29 -3.16 -0.67
N LYS A 60 15.15 -2.49 -1.44
CA LYS A 60 15.84 -1.25 -1.02
C LYS A 60 14.86 -0.10 -0.82
N ASP A 61 13.82 0.00 -1.64
CA ASP A 61 12.75 0.99 -1.46
C ASP A 61 11.84 0.66 -0.27
N LYS A 62 11.63 -0.62 0.05
CA LYS A 62 10.98 -1.04 1.31
C LYS A 62 11.84 -0.79 2.55
N LEU A 63 13.18 -0.87 2.43
CA LEU A 63 14.12 -0.64 3.54
C LEU A 63 14.48 0.83 3.75
N LYS A 64 14.21 1.71 2.77
CA LYS A 64 14.15 3.16 2.97
C LYS A 64 12.83 3.54 3.65
N SER A 65 12.60 3.04 4.87
CA SER A 65 11.97 3.92 5.85
C SER A 65 12.96 5.07 6.01
N PRO A 66 12.64 6.33 5.64
CA PRO A 66 13.43 7.43 6.17
C PRO A 66 13.40 7.23 7.68
N SER A 67 14.55 7.34 8.36
CA SER A 67 14.59 7.47 9.81
C SER A 67 13.91 8.80 10.16
N ARG A 68 12.58 8.84 9.97
CA ARG A 68 11.73 9.91 10.44
C ARG A 68 11.87 9.84 11.94
N ASN A 69 12.38 10.90 12.54
CA ASN A 69 12.26 11.04 13.97
C ASN A 69 10.77 10.90 14.28
N MET A 70 10.41 9.86 15.02
CA MET A 70 9.03 9.55 15.35
C MET A 70 8.84 9.87 16.81
N ILE A 71 7.93 10.79 17.11
CA ILE A 71 7.58 11.13 18.49
C ILE A 71 6.33 10.36 18.84
N SER A 72 6.48 9.33 19.68
CA SER A 72 5.35 8.62 20.27
C SER A 72 4.78 9.43 21.42
N ARG A 73 3.46 9.65 21.41
CA ARG A 73 2.71 10.31 22.47
C ARG A 73 1.69 9.34 23.04
N ASN A 74 1.63 9.25 24.37
CA ASN A 74 0.58 8.51 25.04
C ASN A 74 -0.77 9.21 24.90
N VAL A 75 -1.84 8.46 25.14
CA VAL A 75 -3.22 8.96 25.13
C VAL A 75 -3.89 8.68 26.47
N PRO A 76 -4.84 9.53 26.92
CA PRO A 76 -5.66 9.25 28.10
C PRO A 76 -6.54 8.00 27.90
N GLU A 77 -6.93 7.34 28.99
CA GLU A 77 -7.91 6.23 28.96
C GLU A 77 -9.33 6.72 28.61
N ASN A 78 -10.27 5.81 28.38
CA ASN A 78 -11.67 6.10 28.05
C ASN A 78 -11.84 6.92 26.75
N ASN A 79 -10.95 6.69 25.78
CA ASN A 79 -10.90 7.44 24.52
C ASN A 79 -11.54 6.69 23.33
N SER A 80 -12.34 5.65 23.60
CA SER A 80 -12.90 4.76 22.56
C SER A 80 -13.76 5.49 21.52
N ARG A 81 -14.42 6.59 21.92
CA ARG A 81 -15.27 7.40 21.03
C ARG A 81 -14.44 8.23 20.06
N LYS A 82 -14.79 8.18 18.77
CA LYS A 82 -14.19 9.01 17.72
C LYS A 82 -15.26 9.92 17.14
N THR A 83 -15.31 11.14 17.64
CA THR A 83 -16.26 12.15 17.18
C THR A 83 -15.96 12.59 15.75
N TYR A 84 -16.84 13.39 15.14
CA TYR A 84 -16.59 13.97 13.83
C TYR A 84 -17.14 15.39 13.73
N MET A 85 -16.54 16.17 12.84
CA MET A 85 -16.99 17.50 12.45
C MET A 85 -17.14 17.60 10.94
N ASP A 86 -18.10 18.41 10.48
CA ASP A 86 -18.27 18.64 9.05
C ASP A 86 -17.20 19.61 8.52
N TYR A 87 -16.50 19.23 7.44
CA TYR A 87 -15.45 20.06 6.85
C TYR A 87 -15.94 21.46 6.44
N ARG A 88 -17.23 21.62 6.14
CA ARG A 88 -17.86 22.91 5.77
C ARG A 88 -18.02 23.86 6.96
N LYS A 89 -17.70 23.42 8.18
CA LYS A 89 -17.64 24.28 9.37
C LYS A 89 -16.30 24.99 9.51
N ILE A 90 -15.27 24.54 8.80
CA ILE A 90 -14.01 25.27 8.64
C ILE A 90 -14.28 26.38 7.63
N THR A 91 -14.45 27.62 8.12
CA THR A 91 -15.00 28.73 7.33
C THR A 91 -14.06 29.93 7.19
N ASP A 92 -13.03 30.04 8.05
CA ASP A 92 -12.03 31.09 7.93
C ASP A 92 -11.12 30.82 6.73
N THR A 93 -11.38 31.52 5.62
CA THR A 93 -10.66 31.33 4.36
C THR A 93 -9.17 31.67 4.44
N SER A 94 -8.75 32.42 5.46
CA SER A 94 -7.34 32.77 5.66
C SER A 94 -6.55 31.70 6.41
N SER A 95 -7.23 30.77 7.08
CA SER A 95 -6.61 29.76 7.94
C SER A 95 -5.95 28.63 7.14
N GLU A 96 -4.90 28.03 7.72
CA GLU A 96 -4.25 26.85 7.12
C GLU A 96 -5.20 25.64 7.08
N GLN A 97 -6.11 25.52 8.06
CA GLN A 97 -7.13 24.46 8.10
C GLN A 97 -8.00 24.54 6.84
N TYR A 98 -8.47 25.75 6.50
CA TYR A 98 -9.31 25.99 5.34
C TYR A 98 -8.55 25.71 4.05
N LYS A 99 -7.33 26.24 3.93
CA LYS A 99 -6.46 26.00 2.75
C LYS A 99 -6.22 24.51 2.52
N LEU A 100 -6.03 23.73 3.59
CA LEU A 100 -5.89 22.27 3.48
C LEU A 100 -7.16 21.61 2.93
N GLN A 101 -8.36 22.09 3.29
CA GLN A 101 -9.60 21.57 2.71
C GLN A 101 -9.74 21.83 1.21
N GLN A 102 -9.11 22.90 0.70
CA GLN A 102 -9.09 23.26 -0.72
C GLN A 102 -7.95 22.61 -1.51
N ASN A 103 -7.07 21.85 -0.85
CA ASN A 103 -5.97 21.19 -1.53
C ASN A 103 -6.50 20.21 -2.59
N LYS A 104 -5.87 20.18 -3.77
CA LYS A 104 -6.24 19.29 -4.89
C LYS A 104 -6.21 17.80 -4.52
N ASP A 105 -5.40 17.41 -3.54
CA ASP A 105 -5.27 16.04 -3.05
C ASP A 105 -6.26 15.74 -1.91
N CYS A 106 -7.09 16.72 -1.52
CA CYS A 106 -8.10 16.62 -0.47
C CYS A 106 -9.47 16.21 -1.05
N TYR A 107 -9.94 15.02 -0.71
CA TYR A 107 -11.18 14.45 -1.22
C TYR A 107 -12.01 13.79 -0.12
N THR A 108 -13.27 13.46 -0.43
CA THR A 108 -14.19 12.79 0.47
C THR A 108 -14.47 11.39 -0.08
N THR A 109 -14.30 10.37 0.74
CA THR A 109 -14.63 8.98 0.38
C THR A 109 -16.14 8.78 0.22
N ASP A 110 -16.55 7.63 -0.31
CA ASP A 110 -17.96 7.27 -0.42
C ASP A 110 -18.64 7.11 0.95
N THR A 111 -17.87 6.80 1.98
CA THR A 111 -18.32 6.74 3.37
C THR A 111 -18.35 8.10 4.08
N GLY A 112 -18.00 9.19 3.39
CA GLY A 112 -18.00 10.54 3.93
C GLY A 112 -16.76 10.94 4.72
N LEU A 113 -15.74 10.09 4.84
CA LEU A 113 -14.47 10.45 5.50
C LEU A 113 -13.66 11.39 4.60
N ARG A 114 -13.13 12.48 5.16
CA ARG A 114 -12.25 13.39 4.41
C ARG A 114 -10.81 12.88 4.49
N LYS A 115 -10.09 12.93 3.37
CA LYS A 115 -8.70 12.48 3.26
C LYS A 115 -7.85 13.45 2.44
N VAL A 116 -6.56 13.53 2.78
CA VAL A 116 -5.52 14.06 1.88
C VAL A 116 -4.63 12.89 1.47
N ASN A 117 -4.60 12.57 0.18
CA ASN A 117 -3.99 11.33 -0.32
C ASN A 117 -4.53 10.09 0.45
N GLU A 118 -3.66 9.41 1.17
CA GLU A 118 -3.96 8.22 1.97
C GLU A 118 -4.30 8.52 3.44
N TYR A 119 -4.12 9.76 3.90
CA TYR A 119 -4.25 10.17 5.31
C TYR A 119 -5.67 10.66 5.60
N TYR A 120 -6.29 10.18 6.68
CA TYR A 120 -7.56 10.71 7.18
C TYR A 120 -7.39 12.09 7.79
N CYS A 121 -8.24 13.04 7.42
CA CYS A 121 -8.27 14.37 8.02
C CYS A 121 -8.87 14.28 9.43
N ILE A 122 -8.11 14.72 10.44
CA ILE A 122 -8.57 14.73 11.84
C ILE A 122 -8.27 16.06 12.52
N ALA A 123 -9.03 16.38 13.56
CA ALA A 123 -8.71 17.38 14.56
C ALA A 123 -8.13 16.71 15.80
N VAL A 124 -7.13 17.37 16.41
CA VAL A 124 -6.48 16.94 17.65
C VAL A 124 -6.28 18.15 18.56
N GLY A 125 -6.11 17.91 19.86
CA GLY A 125 -5.65 18.95 20.79
C GLY A 125 -4.18 19.30 20.59
N THR A 126 -3.80 20.51 21.05
CA THR A 126 -2.45 21.09 20.90
C THR A 126 -1.33 20.24 21.48
N HIS A 127 -1.65 19.30 22.38
CA HIS A 127 -0.69 18.31 22.88
C HIS A 127 -0.09 17.46 21.76
N TYR A 128 -0.88 17.06 20.76
CA TYR A 128 -0.43 16.14 19.72
C TYR A 128 0.21 16.87 18.54
N SER A 129 -0.29 18.05 18.20
CA SER A 129 0.26 18.92 17.15
C SER A 129 -0.27 20.35 17.30
N ASN A 130 0.53 21.33 16.83
CA ASN A 130 0.12 22.73 16.65
C ASN A 130 0.11 23.15 15.17
N ASN A 131 0.35 22.22 14.24
CA ASN A 131 0.53 22.52 12.82
C ASN A 131 -0.44 21.73 11.97
N ILE A 132 -1.21 22.45 11.15
CA ILE A 132 -2.00 21.84 10.08
C ILE A 132 -1.07 21.16 9.08
N GLY A 133 -1.42 19.95 8.66
CA GLY A 133 -0.64 19.14 7.73
C GLY A 133 0.36 18.20 8.37
N ASP A 134 0.53 18.22 9.70
CA ASP A 134 1.32 17.21 10.40
C ASP A 134 0.73 15.81 10.17
N LYS A 135 1.61 14.84 9.92
CA LYS A 135 1.24 13.45 9.68
C LYS A 135 1.36 12.63 10.95
N LEU A 136 0.31 11.89 11.25
CA LEU A 136 0.17 11.06 12.43
C LEU A 136 -0.11 9.62 12.01
N ILE A 137 0.36 8.67 12.81
CA ILE A 137 -0.06 7.28 12.78
C ILE A 137 -0.80 7.02 14.08
N ILE A 138 -2.07 6.62 13.97
CA ILE A 138 -2.93 6.29 15.10
C ILE A 138 -2.88 4.77 15.27
N HIS A 139 -2.39 4.31 16.42
CA HIS A 139 -2.41 2.91 16.79
C HIS A 139 -3.59 2.63 17.72
N MET A 140 -4.36 1.60 17.39
CA MET A 140 -5.53 1.17 18.15
C MET A 140 -5.17 -0.02 19.06
N GLU A 141 -5.91 -0.19 20.16
CA GLU A 141 -5.73 -1.33 21.07
C GLU A 141 -6.10 -2.66 20.43
N ASN A 142 -7.01 -2.67 19.44
CA ASN A 142 -7.37 -3.88 18.70
C ASN A 142 -6.31 -4.32 17.67
N GLY A 143 -5.15 -3.67 17.63
CA GLY A 143 -4.04 -3.99 16.72
C GLY A 143 -4.10 -3.27 15.37
N GLU A 144 -5.22 -2.60 15.06
CA GLU A 144 -5.35 -1.80 13.85
C GLU A 144 -4.52 -0.51 13.93
N SER A 145 -4.22 0.07 12.77
CA SER A 145 -3.63 1.40 12.70
C SER A 145 -4.03 2.12 11.43
N PHE A 146 -4.05 3.45 11.48
CA PHE A 146 -4.33 4.26 10.30
C PHE A 146 -3.51 5.55 10.28
N LYS A 147 -3.26 6.00 9.04
CA LYS A 147 -2.58 7.25 8.74
C LYS A 147 -3.57 8.42 8.83
N ALA A 148 -3.18 9.48 9.52
CA ALA A 148 -3.97 10.68 9.68
C ALA A 148 -3.15 11.94 9.41
N ILE A 149 -3.83 13.01 8.99
CA ILE A 149 -3.27 14.33 8.79
C ILE A 149 -4.05 15.33 9.64
N VAL A 150 -3.34 16.17 10.37
CA VAL A 150 -3.95 17.22 11.20
C VAL A 150 -4.58 18.25 10.27
N ALA A 151 -5.92 18.27 10.25
CA ALA A 151 -6.73 19.09 9.37
C ALA A 151 -7.45 20.22 10.12
N ASP A 152 -7.52 20.12 11.45
CA ASP A 152 -7.97 21.17 12.35
C ASP A 152 -7.27 21.03 13.72
N ILE A 153 -7.27 22.10 14.53
CA ILE A 153 -6.76 22.09 15.90
C ILE A 153 -7.93 22.37 16.85
N LYS A 154 -8.18 21.44 17.78
CA LYS A 154 -9.21 21.64 18.80
C LYS A 154 -8.73 22.74 19.75
N ASP A 155 -9.53 23.79 19.88
CA ASP A 155 -9.26 24.90 20.81
C ASP A 155 -9.10 24.36 22.24
N ASP A 156 -8.03 24.78 22.91
CA ASP A 156 -7.65 24.33 24.26
C ASP A 156 -8.79 24.50 25.28
N LYS A 157 -9.66 25.50 25.09
CA LYS A 157 -10.84 25.68 25.97
C LYS A 157 -11.83 24.52 25.89
N HIS A 158 -11.76 23.69 24.85
CA HIS A 158 -12.62 22.51 24.66
C HIS A 158 -11.93 21.21 25.08
N THR A 159 -10.63 21.23 25.31
CA THR A 159 -9.89 20.07 25.81
C THR A 159 -9.80 20.05 27.34
N ASP A 160 -9.27 18.96 27.87
CA ASP A 160 -8.81 18.88 29.25
C ASP A 160 -7.57 19.76 29.49
N GLU A 161 -7.14 19.86 30.75
CA GLU A 161 -5.98 20.66 31.17
C GLU A 161 -4.65 20.26 30.51
N THR A 162 -4.59 19.05 29.95
CA THR A 162 -3.41 18.54 29.24
C THR A 162 -3.48 18.72 27.73
N ASN A 163 -4.58 19.29 27.21
CA ASN A 163 -4.89 19.47 25.80
C ASN A 163 -4.85 18.18 24.96
N ARG A 164 -5.24 17.04 25.58
CA ARG A 164 -5.19 15.70 24.98
C ARG A 164 -6.57 15.18 24.57
N GLN A 165 -7.61 15.50 25.32
CA GLN A 165 -8.94 14.93 25.09
C GLN A 165 -10.00 16.00 25.21
N HIS A 166 -11.11 15.83 24.48
CA HIS A 166 -12.26 16.70 24.63
C HIS A 166 -12.92 16.51 26.00
N ARG A 167 -13.07 17.59 26.76
CA ARG A 167 -13.48 17.55 28.18
C ARG A 167 -14.87 16.97 28.45
N LYS A 168 -15.73 16.85 27.43
CA LYS A 168 -17.12 16.38 27.60
C LYS A 168 -17.33 14.92 27.22
N ASP A 169 -16.60 14.42 26.22
CA ASP A 169 -16.86 13.11 25.62
C ASP A 169 -15.61 12.20 25.57
N GLY A 170 -14.46 12.68 26.07
CA GLY A 170 -13.22 11.90 26.13
C GLY A 170 -12.56 11.64 24.78
N SER A 171 -13.11 12.17 23.67
CA SER A 171 -12.52 11.94 22.36
C SER A 171 -11.15 12.61 22.24
N VAL A 172 -10.14 11.82 21.84
CA VAL A 172 -8.76 12.29 21.60
C VAL A 172 -8.60 12.82 20.18
N ILE A 173 -9.36 12.25 19.23
CA ILE A 173 -9.39 12.66 17.84
C ILE A 173 -10.84 12.91 17.41
N GLU A 174 -11.04 13.90 16.55
CA GLU A 174 -12.31 14.18 15.88
C GLU A 174 -12.10 14.12 14.37
N PHE A 175 -12.83 13.25 13.65
CA PHE A 175 -12.66 13.12 12.20
C PHE A 175 -13.27 14.32 11.46
N VAL A 176 -12.59 14.80 10.42
CA VAL A 176 -13.19 15.72 9.47
C VAL A 176 -13.92 14.91 8.40
N VAL A 177 -15.20 15.21 8.18
CA VAL A 177 -16.09 14.43 7.33
C VAL A 177 -16.98 15.31 6.45
N ASP A 178 -17.59 14.70 5.44
CA ASP A 178 -18.82 15.18 4.82
C ASP A 178 -20.01 14.45 5.46
N THR A 179 -20.72 15.15 6.35
CA THR A 179 -21.84 14.56 7.09
C THR A 179 -23.00 14.10 6.20
N LYS A 180 -23.09 14.60 4.96
CA LYS A 180 -24.12 14.17 4.01
C LYS A 180 -23.87 12.78 3.44
N LYS A 181 -22.62 12.33 3.45
CA LYS A 181 -22.19 11.00 2.94
C LYS A 181 -21.98 9.97 4.03
N LEU A 182 -22.02 10.36 5.31
CA LEU A 182 -21.87 9.43 6.42
C LEU A 182 -22.99 8.37 6.43
N PRO A 183 -22.66 7.09 6.71
CA PRO A 183 -23.66 6.06 6.98
C PRO A 183 -24.61 6.47 8.11
N GLU A 184 -25.87 6.06 8.01
CA GLU A 184 -26.92 6.48 8.95
C GLU A 184 -26.59 6.12 10.40
N LEU A 185 -26.05 4.93 10.64
CA LEU A 185 -25.67 4.49 11.98
C LEU A 185 -24.59 5.38 12.59
N VAL A 186 -23.52 5.66 11.84
CA VAL A 186 -22.44 6.58 12.27
C VAL A 186 -23.00 7.96 12.58
N ARG A 187 -23.91 8.47 11.74
CA ARG A 187 -24.56 9.76 11.95
C ARG A 187 -25.40 9.78 13.23
N LYS A 188 -26.22 8.75 13.46
CA LYS A 188 -27.06 8.60 14.66
C LYS A 188 -26.24 8.49 15.95
N MET A 189 -25.13 7.76 15.92
CA MET A 189 -24.27 7.57 17.10
C MET A 189 -23.34 8.75 17.36
N GLY A 190 -23.08 9.58 16.33
CA GLY A 190 -22.12 10.66 16.41
C GLY A 190 -20.67 10.16 16.56
N ASP A 191 -20.39 8.94 16.09
CA ASP A 191 -19.17 8.21 16.42
C ASP A 191 -18.69 7.34 15.24
N ILE A 192 -17.46 7.62 14.78
CA ILE A 192 -16.80 6.93 13.67
C ILE A 192 -16.44 5.48 14.03
N SER A 193 -16.39 5.11 15.31
CA SER A 193 -16.19 3.72 15.74
C SER A 193 -17.26 2.75 15.20
N TYR A 194 -18.41 3.25 14.74
CA TYR A 194 -19.46 2.45 14.08
C TYR A 194 -19.25 2.26 12.57
N MET A 195 -18.20 2.82 11.98
CA MET A 195 -17.93 2.74 10.55
C MET A 195 -17.39 1.37 10.12
N ASN A 196 -16.38 0.86 10.82
CA ASN A 196 -15.74 -0.44 10.58
C ASN A 196 -14.81 -0.81 11.75
N GLU A 197 -14.23 -2.01 11.71
CA GLU A 197 -13.34 -2.52 12.76
C GLU A 197 -12.08 -1.68 12.98
N THR A 198 -11.53 -1.05 11.94
CA THR A 198 -10.31 -0.21 12.04
C THR A 198 -10.46 0.91 13.06
N PHE A 199 -11.67 1.43 13.28
CA PHE A 199 -11.90 2.54 14.21
C PHE A 199 -12.47 2.12 15.56
N LYS A 200 -12.74 0.82 15.78
CA LYS A 200 -13.32 0.35 17.04
C LYS A 200 -12.29 0.30 18.17
N GLY A 201 -12.77 0.52 19.39
CA GLY A 201 -11.97 0.45 20.60
C GLY A 201 -11.12 1.69 20.86
N GLU A 202 -10.25 1.60 21.86
CA GLU A 202 -9.40 2.70 22.29
C GLU A 202 -8.18 2.89 21.38
N ILE A 203 -7.74 4.12 21.29
CA ILE A 203 -6.42 4.51 20.79
C ILE A 203 -5.42 4.10 21.86
N LYS A 204 -4.33 3.47 21.40
CA LYS A 204 -3.19 3.05 22.22
C LYS A 204 -2.10 4.12 22.25
N ALA A 205 -1.78 4.66 21.07
CA ALA A 205 -0.72 5.65 20.92
C ALA A 205 -0.90 6.47 19.64
N ILE A 206 -0.37 7.69 19.66
CA ILE A 206 -0.28 8.55 18.48
C ILE A 206 1.19 8.79 18.20
N ILE A 207 1.63 8.44 17.00
CA ILE A 207 3.00 8.68 16.55
C ILE A 207 3.01 9.82 15.55
N LYS A 208 3.70 10.91 15.87
CA LYS A 208 3.91 12.03 14.94
C LYS A 208 5.15 11.80 14.10
N GLU A 209 4.99 11.89 12.78
CA GLU A 209 6.08 11.90 11.82
C GLU A 209 6.79 13.27 11.88
N VAL A 210 8.04 13.31 12.33
CA VAL A 210 8.87 14.53 12.26
C VAL A 210 9.63 14.51 10.94
N LYS A 211 9.59 15.65 10.24
CA LYS A 211 10.35 15.89 9.01
C LYS A 211 11.80 16.19 9.33
#